data_AF-A0A0G0D3E3-F1
#
_entry.id   AF-A0A0G0D3E3-F1
#
_cell.length_a   1.000
_cell.length_b   1.000
_cell.length_c   1.000
_cell.angle_alpha   90.00
_cell.angle_beta   90.00
_cell.angle_gamma   90.00
#
_symmetry.space_group_name_H-M   'P 1'
#
loop_
_entity.id
_entity.type
_entity.pdbx_description
1 polymer ?
#
loop_
_entity_poly.entity_id
_entity_poly.type
_entity_poly.pdbx_seq_one_letter_code
_entity_poly.pdbx_strand_id
1 'polypeptide(L)'
;MKLIIGLGNPGEKYAKTRHNVGFIILDEIQKKLEFPHFEFNKKFNALVSEKNIAPKNNTSSLLSKLFSASNQEKIILVKPQTFMNNSGESIRAILDFYKLSSQNLIIINDDLDILVGKYKISTDSSAHGHNGVQSIIDHVGTQNIKRVKIGVEKESGRASRQTPGEQFVLDNFTSDELNKVTSLTNQIISEIL
;
A
#
# COMPACT_ATOMS: atom_id res chain seq x y z
N MET A 1 -2.68 -16.81 -0.58
CA MET A 1 -3.50 -15.58 -0.46
C MET A 1 -2.56 -14.45 -0.09
N LYS A 2 -2.61 -13.36 -0.85
CA LYS A 2 -1.82 -12.14 -0.60
C LYS A 2 -2.75 -10.99 -0.22
N LEU A 3 -2.39 -10.25 0.82
CA LEU A 3 -3.02 -9.00 1.21
C LEU A 3 -2.10 -7.85 0.87
N ILE A 4 -2.53 -6.98 -0.03
CA ILE A 4 -1.81 -5.75 -0.39
C ILE A 4 -2.56 -4.59 0.23
N ILE A 5 -1.90 -3.90 1.14
CA ILE A 5 -2.47 -2.86 1.97
C ILE A 5 -1.84 -1.53 1.57
N GLY A 6 -2.66 -0.56 1.19
CA GLY A 6 -2.24 0.82 1.05
C GLY A 6 -2.55 1.55 2.33
N LEU A 7 -1.58 2.25 2.92
CA LEU A 7 -1.84 3.15 4.04
C LEU A 7 -2.29 4.52 3.54
N GLY A 8 -3.14 5.16 4.35
CA GLY A 8 -3.73 6.47 4.10
C GLY A 8 -4.78 6.81 5.16
N ASN A 9 -5.21 8.07 5.18
CA ASN A 9 -6.33 8.53 5.98
C ASN A 9 -7.63 8.58 5.14
N PRO A 10 -8.80 8.26 5.72
CA PRO A 10 -10.09 8.35 5.04
C PRO A 10 -10.55 9.80 4.90
N GLY A 11 -11.26 10.09 3.80
CA GLY A 11 -11.89 11.39 3.53
C GLY A 11 -11.19 12.21 2.42
N GLU A 12 -12.00 12.95 1.66
CA GLU A 12 -11.57 13.68 0.45
C GLU A 12 -10.39 14.63 0.67
N LYS A 13 -10.33 15.30 1.82
CA LYS A 13 -9.23 16.22 2.15
C LYS A 13 -7.85 15.56 2.17
N TYR A 14 -7.78 14.24 2.37
CA TYR A 14 -6.52 13.50 2.38
C TYR A 14 -6.17 12.83 1.05
N ALA A 15 -7.11 12.79 0.09
CA ALA A 15 -7.02 11.94 -1.10
C ALA A 15 -5.74 12.14 -1.93
N LYS A 16 -5.16 13.35 -1.89
CA LYS A 16 -3.94 13.72 -2.64
C LYS A 16 -2.73 13.99 -1.75
N THR A 17 -2.83 13.71 -0.46
CA THR A 17 -1.74 13.94 0.49
C THR A 17 -0.64 12.91 0.31
N ARG A 18 0.59 13.28 0.66
CA ARG A 18 1.75 12.38 0.64
C ARG A 18 1.51 11.13 1.48
N HIS A 19 0.83 11.28 2.61
CA HIS A 19 0.50 10.18 3.53
C HIS A 19 -0.55 9.21 2.98
N ASN A 20 -1.26 9.58 1.91
CA ASN A 20 -2.22 8.73 1.22
C ASN A 20 -1.62 8.03 0.00
N VAL A 21 -0.29 8.05 -0.18
CA VAL A 21 0.36 7.43 -1.34
C VAL A 21 0.07 5.93 -1.46
N GLY A 22 -0.11 5.23 -0.33
CA GLY A 22 -0.51 3.82 -0.33
C GLY A 22 -1.88 3.61 -0.97
N PHE A 23 -2.87 4.45 -0.66
CA PHE A 23 -4.19 4.41 -1.31
C PHE A 23 -4.09 4.74 -2.80
N ILE A 24 -3.31 5.78 -3.15
CA ILE A 24 -3.12 6.20 -4.55
C ILE A 24 -2.54 5.06 -5.40
N ILE A 25 -1.48 4.40 -4.91
CA ILE A 25 -0.89 3.26 -5.61
C ILE A 25 -1.86 2.09 -5.69
N LEU A 26 -2.63 1.81 -4.63
CA LEU A 26 -3.65 0.75 -4.68
C LEU A 26 -4.74 1.03 -5.72
N ASP A 27 -5.17 2.28 -5.89
CA ASP A 27 -6.14 2.64 -6.93
C ASP A 27 -5.57 2.41 -8.33
N GLU A 28 -4.28 2.68 -8.55
CA GLU A 28 -3.61 2.39 -9.81
C GLU A 28 -3.42 0.88 -10.05
N ILE A 29 -3.09 0.11 -9.01
CA ILE A 29 -3.03 -1.36 -9.07
C ILE A 29 -4.43 -1.92 -9.42
N GLN A 30 -5.47 -1.42 -8.76
CA GLN A 30 -6.85 -1.85 -8.99
C GLN A 30 -7.25 -1.67 -10.45
N LYS A 31 -6.98 -0.49 -11.04
CA LYS A 31 -7.26 -0.21 -12.45
C LYS A 31 -6.44 -1.09 -13.39
N LYS A 32 -5.11 -1.12 -13.22
CA LYS A 32 -4.18 -1.83 -14.12
C LYS A 32 -4.42 -3.33 -14.16
N LEU A 33 -4.82 -3.90 -13.03
CA LEU A 33 -5.05 -5.34 -12.89
C LEU A 33 -6.54 -5.69 -12.96
N GLU A 34 -7.41 -4.71 -13.29
CA GLU A 34 -8.86 -4.88 -13.44
C GLU A 34 -9.49 -5.62 -12.24
N PHE A 35 -9.15 -5.17 -11.03
CA PHE A 35 -9.83 -5.61 -9.82
C PHE A 35 -11.23 -5.01 -9.79
N PRO A 36 -12.22 -5.65 -9.13
CA PRO A 36 -13.52 -5.04 -8.87
C PRO A 36 -13.40 -3.69 -8.16
N HIS A 37 -14.47 -2.91 -8.15
CA HIS A 37 -14.52 -1.68 -7.34
C HIS A 37 -14.31 -2.00 -5.86
N PHE A 38 -13.71 -1.06 -5.14
CA PHE A 38 -13.57 -1.17 -3.69
C PHE A 38 -14.94 -1.07 -3.02
N GLU A 39 -15.25 -2.05 -2.17
CA GLU A 39 -16.47 -2.07 -1.37
C GLU A 39 -16.12 -1.95 0.12
N PHE A 40 -16.94 -1.21 0.87
CA PHE A 40 -16.73 -1.05 2.30
C PHE A 40 -17.14 -2.29 3.07
N ASN A 41 -16.18 -2.89 3.75
CA ASN A 41 -16.39 -4.01 4.64
C ASN A 41 -16.41 -3.53 6.10
N LYS A 42 -17.60 -3.58 6.72
CA LYS A 42 -17.82 -3.17 8.12
C LYS A 42 -16.98 -3.95 9.13
N LYS A 43 -16.75 -5.24 8.90
CA LYS A 43 -16.00 -6.11 9.82
C LYS A 43 -14.53 -5.72 9.89
N PHE A 44 -13.97 -5.27 8.78
CA PHE A 44 -12.57 -4.86 8.68
C PHE A 44 -12.38 -3.37 8.84
N ASN A 45 -13.47 -2.60 8.88
CA ASN A 45 -13.46 -1.14 8.73
C ASN A 45 -12.53 -0.70 7.59
N ALA A 46 -12.69 -1.29 6.41
CA ALA A 46 -11.81 -1.09 5.27
C ALA A 46 -12.57 -1.14 3.95
N LEU A 47 -12.05 -0.41 2.97
CA LEU A 47 -12.41 -0.60 1.56
C LEU A 47 -11.60 -1.79 1.03
N VAL A 48 -12.29 -2.77 0.46
CA VAL A 48 -11.70 -4.04 0.01
C VAL A 48 -12.04 -4.28 -1.46
N SER A 49 -11.07 -4.77 -2.21
CA SER A 49 -11.29 -5.31 -3.55
C SER A 49 -10.54 -6.64 -3.71
N GLU A 50 -11.24 -7.67 -4.16
CA GLU A 50 -10.71 -9.04 -4.18
C GLU A 50 -10.73 -9.61 -5.59
N LYS A 51 -9.66 -10.32 -5.98
CA LYS A 51 -9.58 -11.01 -7.25
C LYS A 51 -8.89 -12.35 -7.09
N ASN A 52 -9.52 -13.40 -7.62
CA ASN A 52 -8.86 -14.68 -7.82
C ASN A 52 -8.04 -14.61 -9.10
N ILE A 53 -6.73 -14.79 -8.99
CA ILE A 53 -5.85 -14.86 -10.15
C ILE A 53 -5.67 -16.33 -10.49
N ALA A 54 -6.33 -16.74 -11.58
CA ALA A 54 -6.14 -18.05 -12.18
C ALA A 54 -5.16 -17.93 -13.35
N PRO A 55 -4.28 -18.92 -13.57
CA PRO A 55 -3.50 -18.97 -14.79
C PRO A 55 -4.44 -19.12 -15.99
N LYS A 56 -4.56 -18.08 -16.80
CA LYS A 56 -5.28 -18.16 -18.08
C LYS A 56 -4.28 -18.44 -19.19
N ASN A 57 -4.45 -19.58 -19.86
CA ASN A 57 -3.63 -20.03 -20.99
C ASN A 57 -3.71 -19.13 -22.24
N ASN A 58 -4.51 -18.05 -22.24
CA ASN A 58 -4.80 -17.25 -23.46
C ASN A 58 -5.00 -15.74 -23.18
N THR A 59 -4.32 -15.15 -22.19
CA THR A 59 -4.48 -13.70 -21.93
C THR A 59 -3.14 -13.00 -21.91
N SER A 60 -2.95 -12.00 -22.79
CA SER A 60 -1.82 -11.05 -22.82
C SER A 60 -1.77 -10.10 -21.59
N SER A 61 -2.51 -10.41 -20.53
CA SER A 61 -2.59 -9.58 -19.34
C SER A 61 -1.27 -9.65 -18.57
N LEU A 62 -0.81 -8.53 -18.00
CA LEU A 62 0.34 -8.46 -17.10
C LEU A 62 0.31 -9.56 -16.02
N LEU A 63 -0.89 -9.96 -15.59
CA LEU A 63 -1.11 -11.04 -14.62
C LEU A 63 -0.67 -12.42 -15.12
N SER A 64 -0.89 -12.79 -16.39
CA SER A 64 -0.51 -14.13 -16.87
C SER A 64 1.00 -14.35 -16.91
N LYS A 65 1.77 -13.25 -16.98
CA LYS A 65 3.24 -13.28 -16.92
C LYS A 65 3.78 -13.43 -15.50
N LEU A 66 3.02 -13.01 -14.49
CA LEU A 66 3.46 -12.97 -13.09
C LEU A 66 3.15 -14.26 -12.32
N PHE A 67 2.08 -14.98 -12.71
CA PHE A 67 1.66 -16.20 -12.00
C PHE A 67 2.01 -17.46 -12.78
N SER A 68 2.75 -18.37 -12.14
CA SER A 68 3.02 -19.71 -12.69
C SER A 68 1.73 -20.55 -12.77
N ALA A 69 1.65 -21.40 -13.79
CA ALA A 69 0.46 -22.18 -14.18
C ALA A 69 -0.12 -23.13 -13.11
N SER A 70 0.53 -23.29 -11.97
CA SER A 70 0.24 -24.34 -10.99
C SER A 70 -0.53 -23.90 -9.75
N ASN A 71 -0.74 -22.59 -9.50
CA ASN A 71 -1.48 -22.16 -8.31
C ASN A 71 -2.41 -20.96 -8.58
N GLN A 72 -3.69 -21.15 -8.31
CA GLN A 72 -4.65 -20.06 -8.18
C GLN A 72 -4.35 -19.28 -6.90
N GLU A 73 -4.05 -18.00 -7.02
CA GLU A 73 -3.79 -17.14 -5.86
C GLU A 73 -4.89 -16.08 -5.70
N LYS A 74 -5.55 -16.07 -4.55
CA LYS A 74 -6.47 -15.00 -4.15
C LYS A 74 -5.67 -13.79 -3.67
N ILE A 75 -5.94 -12.62 -4.27
CA ILE A 75 -5.35 -11.35 -3.87
C ILE A 75 -6.45 -10.42 -3.37
N ILE A 76 -6.15 -9.75 -2.26
CA ILE A 76 -7.05 -8.80 -1.60
C ILE A 76 -6.31 -7.47 -1.51
N LEU A 77 -6.86 -6.43 -2.13
CA LEU A 77 -6.43 -5.05 -1.97
C LEU A 77 -7.23 -4.42 -0.82
N VAL A 78 -6.54 -3.75 0.10
CA VAL A 78 -7.16 -3.21 1.33
C VAL A 78 -6.73 -1.76 1.54
N LYS A 79 -7.71 -0.88 1.69
CA LYS A 79 -7.54 0.51 2.15
C LYS A 79 -8.26 0.66 3.50
N PRO A 80 -7.56 0.55 4.64
CA PRO A 80 -8.16 0.76 5.96
C PRO A 80 -8.94 2.07 6.00
N GLN A 81 -10.17 2.07 6.47
CA GLN A 81 -10.95 3.29 6.73
C GLN A 81 -10.86 3.71 8.20
N THR A 82 -9.86 3.17 8.90
CA THR A 82 -9.35 3.71 10.14
C THR A 82 -8.48 4.94 9.84
N PHE A 83 -8.33 5.86 10.79
CA PHE A 83 -7.25 6.85 10.70
C PHE A 83 -5.89 6.15 10.76
N MET A 84 -4.85 6.81 10.26
CA MET A 84 -3.51 6.24 10.08
C MET A 84 -2.97 5.57 11.34
N ASN A 85 -3.10 6.21 12.50
CA ASN A 85 -2.64 5.69 13.79
C ASN A 85 -3.35 4.39 14.23
N ASN A 86 -4.47 4.05 13.62
CA ASN A 86 -5.29 2.89 13.96
C ASN A 86 -5.34 1.85 12.82
N SER A 87 -4.48 1.97 11.79
CA SER A 87 -4.43 1.01 10.68
C SER A 87 -4.24 -0.44 11.13
N GLY A 88 -3.54 -0.68 12.25
CA GLY A 88 -3.32 -2.01 12.81
C GLY A 88 -4.60 -2.74 13.22
N GLU A 89 -5.61 -2.02 13.70
CA GLU A 89 -6.91 -2.61 14.10
C GLU A 89 -7.60 -3.29 12.92
N SER A 90 -7.66 -2.58 11.78
CA SER A 90 -8.23 -3.09 10.53
C SER A 90 -7.47 -4.32 10.04
N ILE A 91 -6.14 -4.25 10.05
CA ILE A 91 -5.26 -5.32 9.55
C ILE A 91 -5.39 -6.58 10.41
N ARG A 92 -5.39 -6.43 11.74
CA ARG A 92 -5.58 -7.53 12.69
C ARG A 92 -6.91 -8.25 12.45
N ALA A 93 -8.00 -7.49 12.30
CA ALA A 93 -9.33 -8.06 12.04
C ALA A 93 -9.36 -8.91 10.75
N ILE A 94 -8.64 -8.49 9.70
CA ILE A 94 -8.55 -9.24 8.45
C ILE A 94 -7.71 -10.51 8.62
N LEU A 95 -6.54 -10.41 9.30
CA LEU A 95 -5.68 -11.56 9.59
C LEU A 95 -6.44 -12.63 10.39
N ASP A 96 -7.18 -12.24 11.42
CA ASP A 96 -8.00 -13.15 12.23
C ASP A 96 -9.06 -13.86 11.40
N PHE A 97 -9.77 -13.11 10.56
CA PHE A 97 -10.87 -13.66 9.78
C PHE A 97 -10.40 -14.69 8.75
N TYR A 98 -9.34 -14.38 8.02
CA TYR A 98 -8.79 -15.26 6.99
C TYR A 98 -7.76 -16.26 7.53
N LYS A 99 -7.45 -16.22 8.84
CA LYS A 99 -6.42 -17.03 9.51
C LYS A 99 -5.05 -16.91 8.83
N LEU A 100 -4.65 -15.68 8.55
CA LEU A 100 -3.40 -15.35 7.85
C LEU A 100 -2.29 -14.96 8.83
N SER A 101 -1.06 -14.95 8.33
CA SER A 101 0.13 -14.51 9.06
C SER A 101 0.74 -13.24 8.44
N SER A 102 1.74 -12.65 9.10
CA SER A 102 2.48 -11.49 8.57
C SER A 102 3.13 -11.76 7.20
N GLN A 103 3.45 -13.02 6.89
CA GLN A 103 4.03 -13.43 5.60
C GLN A 103 3.07 -13.26 4.42
N ASN A 104 1.76 -13.12 4.69
CA ASN A 104 0.75 -12.85 3.67
C ASN A 104 0.58 -11.35 3.39
N LEU A 105 1.22 -10.47 4.18
CA LEU A 105 1.04 -9.03 4.12
C LEU A 105 2.10 -8.34 3.25
N ILE A 106 1.64 -7.39 2.45
CA ILE A 106 2.47 -6.41 1.75
C ILE A 106 1.89 -5.04 2.03
N ILE A 107 2.63 -4.17 2.70
CA ILE A 107 2.20 -2.81 3.04
C ILE A 107 2.83 -1.82 2.06
N ILE A 108 2.04 -0.90 1.53
CA ILE A 108 2.48 0.23 0.71
C ILE A 108 2.29 1.50 1.54
N ASN A 109 3.37 2.20 1.84
CA ASN A 109 3.39 3.38 2.70
C ASN A 109 4.35 4.45 2.17
N ASP A 110 4.16 5.70 2.59
CA ASP A 110 5.11 6.79 2.32
C ASP A 110 6.39 6.66 3.16
N ASP A 111 7.49 7.16 2.62
CA ASP A 111 8.78 7.22 3.29
C ASP A 111 9.47 8.56 3.03
N LEU A 112 9.80 9.26 4.11
CA LEU A 112 10.37 10.60 4.10
C LEU A 112 11.85 10.63 3.74
N ASP A 113 12.52 9.48 3.71
CA ASP A 113 13.94 9.37 3.37
C ASP A 113 14.16 8.99 1.90
N ILE A 114 13.08 8.79 1.13
CA ILE A 114 13.11 8.40 -0.28
C ILE A 114 12.54 9.55 -1.12
N LEU A 115 13.24 9.89 -2.20
CA LEU A 115 12.80 10.93 -3.15
C LEU A 115 11.54 10.49 -3.92
N VAL A 116 10.66 11.44 -4.21
CA VAL A 116 9.50 11.26 -5.10
C VAL A 116 9.93 10.65 -6.44
N GLY A 117 9.16 9.65 -6.90
CA GLY A 117 9.49 8.90 -8.11
C GLY A 117 10.52 7.79 -7.88
N LYS A 118 10.79 7.44 -6.61
CA LYS A 118 11.56 6.24 -6.24
C LYS A 118 10.78 5.44 -5.20
N TYR A 119 11.09 4.16 -5.09
CA TYR A 119 10.58 3.30 -4.03
C TYR A 119 11.68 2.35 -3.55
N LYS A 120 11.44 1.71 -2.41
CA LYS A 120 12.29 0.65 -1.86
C LYS A 120 11.42 -0.45 -1.28
N ILE A 121 11.77 -1.70 -1.56
CA ILE A 121 11.18 -2.84 -0.87
C ILE A 121 12.04 -3.20 0.33
N SER A 122 11.40 -3.46 1.46
CA SER A 122 12.07 -3.91 2.69
C SER A 122 11.22 -4.97 3.39
N THR A 123 11.87 -5.82 4.17
CA THR A 123 11.23 -6.76 5.08
C THR A 123 11.93 -6.63 6.43
N ASP A 124 11.22 -6.91 7.52
CA ASP A 124 11.80 -6.89 8.89
C ASP A 124 12.50 -5.58 9.24
N SER A 125 11.74 -4.48 9.16
CA SER A 125 12.27 -3.14 9.42
C SER A 125 11.30 -2.32 10.26
N SER A 126 11.84 -1.47 11.13
CA SER A 126 11.05 -0.68 12.09
C SER A 126 10.12 0.34 11.41
N ALA A 127 9.22 0.95 12.17
CA ALA A 127 8.28 1.94 11.63
C ALA A 127 8.96 3.22 11.10
N HIS A 128 10.18 3.55 11.54
CA HIS A 128 10.89 4.79 11.18
C HIS A 128 10.01 6.06 11.37
N GLY A 129 9.25 6.12 12.47
CA GLY A 129 8.35 7.24 12.78
C GLY A 129 7.03 7.24 12.00
N HIS A 130 6.75 6.25 11.15
CA HIS A 130 5.49 6.17 10.42
C HIS A 130 4.38 5.54 11.29
N ASN A 131 3.44 6.37 11.77
CA ASN A 131 2.37 5.96 12.70
C ASN A 131 1.54 4.77 12.23
N GLY A 132 1.17 4.70 10.93
CA GLY A 132 0.40 3.55 10.43
C GLY A 132 1.16 2.24 10.39
N VAL A 133 2.48 2.28 10.19
CA VAL A 133 3.31 1.09 10.27
C VAL A 133 3.47 0.68 11.72
N GLN A 134 3.72 1.64 12.63
CA GLN A 134 3.82 1.37 14.05
C GLN A 134 2.54 0.69 14.57
N SER A 135 1.38 1.25 14.24
CA SER A 135 0.06 0.68 14.54
C SER A 135 -0.06 -0.78 14.09
N ILE A 136 0.40 -1.10 12.87
CA ILE A 136 0.37 -2.47 12.35
C ILE A 136 1.33 -3.38 13.11
N ILE A 137 2.55 -2.95 13.38
CA ILE A 137 3.53 -3.74 14.14
C ILE A 137 2.97 -4.08 15.52
N ASP A 138 2.36 -3.10 16.20
CA ASP A 138 1.81 -3.27 17.55
C ASP A 138 0.65 -4.27 17.56
N HIS A 139 -0.24 -4.25 16.57
CA HIS A 139 -1.42 -5.13 16.49
C HIS A 139 -1.13 -6.52 15.91
N VAL A 140 -0.16 -6.61 14.99
CA VAL A 140 0.24 -7.88 14.37
C VAL A 140 1.26 -8.62 15.25
N GLY A 141 1.99 -7.88 16.10
CA GLY A 141 2.99 -8.43 17.02
C GLY A 141 4.34 -8.74 16.39
N THR A 142 4.61 -8.25 15.18
CA THR A 142 5.91 -8.42 14.51
C THR A 142 6.15 -7.33 13.47
N GLN A 143 7.42 -6.97 13.28
CA GLN A 143 7.88 -6.11 12.18
C GLN A 143 8.34 -6.89 10.94
N ASN A 144 8.35 -8.23 10.99
CA ASN A 144 8.66 -9.09 9.86
C ASN A 144 7.49 -9.12 8.86
N ILE A 145 7.32 -8.00 8.17
CA ILE A 145 6.29 -7.70 7.19
C ILE A 145 6.98 -7.07 5.97
N LYS A 146 6.60 -7.51 4.76
CA LYS A 146 7.09 -6.91 3.53
C LYS A 146 6.45 -5.53 3.33
N ARG A 147 7.27 -4.53 3.02
CA ARG A 147 6.84 -3.14 2.77
C ARG A 147 7.40 -2.59 1.48
N VAL A 148 6.54 -1.96 0.68
CA VAL A 148 6.87 -1.10 -0.44
C VAL A 148 6.82 0.35 0.05
N LYS A 149 8.00 0.91 0.28
CA LYS A 149 8.17 2.28 0.76
C LYS A 149 8.24 3.22 -0.44
N ILE A 150 7.25 4.09 -0.59
CA ILE A 150 7.16 5.06 -1.69
C ILE A 150 7.77 6.38 -1.25
N GLY A 151 8.70 6.90 -2.04
CA GLY A 151 9.31 8.19 -1.74
C GLY A 151 8.37 9.36 -1.86
N VAL A 152 8.37 10.22 -0.85
CA VAL A 152 7.57 11.44 -0.80
C VAL A 152 8.40 12.70 -0.58
N GLU A 153 9.72 12.54 -0.43
CA GLU A 153 10.65 13.66 -0.27
C GLU A 153 10.91 14.36 -1.61
N LYS A 154 11.01 15.69 -1.57
CA LYS A 154 11.32 16.53 -2.73
C LYS A 154 12.80 16.41 -3.09
N GLU A 155 13.13 16.73 -4.35
CA GLU A 155 14.51 16.74 -4.83
C GLU A 155 15.43 17.71 -4.06
N SER A 156 14.87 18.77 -3.47
CA SER A 156 15.57 19.68 -2.56
C SER A 156 16.06 19.00 -1.28
N GLY A 157 15.54 17.82 -0.96
CA GLY A 157 15.89 17.00 0.19
C GLY A 157 15.42 17.57 1.54
N ARG A 158 15.63 16.75 2.57
CA ARG A 158 15.17 17.01 3.94
C ARG A 158 15.75 18.27 4.56
N ALA A 159 17.00 18.60 4.25
CA ALA A 159 17.67 19.79 4.77
C ALA A 159 16.98 21.10 4.32
N SER A 160 16.30 21.08 3.17
CA SER A 160 15.57 22.23 2.63
C SER A 160 14.13 22.31 3.14
N ARG A 161 13.66 21.32 3.92
CA ARG A 161 12.29 21.24 4.42
C ARG A 161 12.13 22.12 5.65
N GLN A 162 11.23 23.11 5.57
CA GLN A 162 10.92 24.01 6.68
C GLN A 162 9.81 23.48 7.60
N THR A 163 9.03 22.50 7.12
CA THR A 163 7.93 21.90 7.87
C THR A 163 8.35 20.57 8.52
N PRO A 164 7.88 20.27 9.75
CA PRO A 164 8.06 18.96 10.35
C PRO A 164 7.49 17.84 9.48
N GLY A 165 8.08 16.63 9.59
CA GLY A 165 7.69 15.47 8.78
C GLY A 165 6.20 15.15 8.83
N GLU A 166 5.61 15.17 10.04
CA GLU A 166 4.19 14.89 10.28
C GLU A 166 3.25 15.87 9.57
N GLN A 167 3.66 17.13 9.43
CA GLN A 167 2.88 18.13 8.69
C GLN A 167 3.11 17.98 7.19
N PHE A 168 4.36 17.77 6.78
CA PHE A 168 4.73 17.61 5.38
C PHE A 168 4.02 16.42 4.71
N VAL A 169 3.85 15.29 5.41
CA VAL A 169 3.11 14.15 4.84
C VAL A 169 1.63 14.45 4.59
N LEU A 170 1.06 15.44 5.28
CA LEU A 170 -0.32 15.90 5.06
C LEU A 170 -0.44 16.94 3.94
N ASP A 171 0.67 17.41 3.38
CA ASP A 171 0.64 18.27 2.20
C ASP A 171 0.29 17.46 0.95
N ASN A 172 -0.41 18.09 0.00
CA ASN A 172 -0.76 17.48 -1.28
C ASN A 172 0.46 17.32 -2.21
N PHE A 173 0.46 16.24 -2.99
CA PHE A 173 1.32 16.14 -4.15
C PHE A 173 0.95 17.21 -5.19
N THR A 174 1.96 17.73 -5.89
CA THR A 174 1.72 18.42 -7.17
C THR A 174 1.33 17.42 -8.25
N SER A 175 0.78 17.88 -9.37
CA SER A 175 0.45 17.01 -10.51
C SER A 175 1.68 16.25 -11.03
N ASP A 176 2.84 16.90 -11.09
CA ASP A 176 4.09 16.29 -11.56
C ASP A 176 4.60 15.23 -10.58
N GLU A 177 4.54 15.49 -9.27
CA GLU A 177 4.89 14.51 -8.25
C GLU A 177 3.96 13.29 -8.31
N LEU A 178 2.65 13.51 -8.49
CA LEU A 178 1.67 12.43 -8.61
C LEU A 178 1.91 11.57 -9.85
N ASN A 179 2.27 12.18 -10.99
CA ASN A 179 2.66 11.46 -12.20
C ASN A 179 3.92 10.61 -11.96
N LYS A 180 4.95 11.17 -11.30
CA LYS A 180 6.16 10.41 -10.93
C LYS A 180 5.81 9.20 -10.05
N VAL A 181 4.98 9.38 -9.03
CA VAL A 181 4.55 8.29 -8.12
C VAL A 181 3.75 7.21 -8.84
N THR A 182 2.70 7.59 -9.56
CA THR A 182 1.80 6.62 -10.23
C THR A 182 2.52 5.83 -11.33
N SER A 183 3.57 6.40 -11.95
CA SER A 183 4.40 5.69 -12.93
C SER A 183 5.13 4.46 -12.35
N LEU A 184 5.37 4.42 -11.05
CA LEU A 184 6.05 3.31 -10.35
C LEU A 184 5.21 2.03 -10.32
N THR A 185 3.90 2.14 -10.52
CA THR A 185 2.95 1.06 -10.27
C THR A 185 3.26 -0.22 -11.05
N ASN A 186 3.69 -0.12 -12.31
CA ASN A 186 4.02 -1.31 -13.12
C ASN A 186 5.22 -2.08 -12.55
N GLN A 187 6.25 -1.36 -12.10
CA GLN A 187 7.45 -1.96 -11.52
C GLN A 187 7.13 -2.61 -10.17
N ILE A 188 6.38 -1.88 -9.32
CA ILE A 188 5.91 -2.39 -8.03
C ILE A 188 5.12 -3.69 -8.22
N ILE A 189 4.15 -3.71 -9.15
CA ILE A 189 3.37 -4.91 -9.47
C ILE A 189 4.29 -6.08 -9.81
N SER A 190 5.29 -5.88 -10.67
CA SER A 190 6.20 -6.97 -11.09
C SER A 190 7.08 -7.54 -9.99
N GLU A 191 7.31 -6.78 -8.90
CA GLU A 191 8.14 -7.24 -7.78
C GLU A 191 7.34 -7.87 -6.64
N ILE A 192 6.06 -7.51 -6.48
CA ILE A 192 5.24 -7.97 -5.35
C ILE A 192 4.23 -9.06 -5.70
N LEU A 193 3.90 -9.21 -6.99
CA LEU A 193 2.98 -10.23 -7.49
C LEU A 193 3.72 -11.37 -8.17
#